data_AF-A0AA38ITX8-F1
#
_entry.id   AF-A0AA38ITX8-F1
#
_cell.length_a   1.000
_cell.length_b   1.000
_cell.length_c   1.000
_cell.angle_alpha   90.00
_cell.angle_beta   90.00
_cell.angle_gamma   90.00
#
_symmetry.space_group_name_H-M   'P 1'
#
loop_
_entity.id
_entity.type
_entity.pdbx_description
1 polymer ?
#
loop_
_entity_poly.entity_id
_entity_poly.type
_entity_poly.pdbx_seq_one_letter_code
_entity_poly.pdbx_strand_id
1 'polypeptide(L)'
;MKLSNIEFSVKTVAAALAIIQGSAWTIMSLICIILFHSQPVFLTNPTSYMENLGRVIYYTFLTNNSIFSAAEMADRSFTPDVFAGFMWIYFFLDIVWIGTTIYMLRKNSKQGIMAWSYVTLFVCFWDFLTFVILGADYDNCLYHSGSTWWSDVITDEGVCANVILPVFFIAAKGFVLWVVNIVLALLVLRESKQMTT
;
A
#
# COMPACT_ATOMS: atom_id res chain seq x y z
N MET A 1 -8.31 36.15 5.01
CA MET A 1 -9.11 35.88 3.79
C MET A 1 -10.03 34.70 4.08
N LYS A 2 -11.34 34.80 3.80
CA LYS A 2 -12.27 33.66 3.96
C LYS A 2 -12.21 32.83 2.67
N LEU A 3 -11.99 31.52 2.79
CA LEU A 3 -12.07 30.60 1.63
C LEU A 3 -13.48 30.62 1.05
N SER A 4 -13.60 30.36 -0.25
CA SER A 4 -14.90 30.12 -0.86
C SER A 4 -15.53 28.85 -0.29
N ASN A 5 -16.87 28.76 -0.33
CA ASN A 5 -17.58 27.57 0.14
C ASN A 5 -17.13 26.29 -0.60
N ILE A 6 -16.73 26.42 -1.87
CA ILE A 6 -16.24 25.33 -2.70
C ILE A 6 -14.87 24.85 -2.20
N GLU A 7 -13.91 25.77 -1.99
CA GLU A 7 -12.58 25.43 -1.47
C GLU A 7 -12.65 24.77 -0.10
N PHE A 8 -13.51 25.27 0.79
CA PHE A 8 -13.72 24.68 2.10
C PHE A 8 -14.25 23.25 1.99
N SER A 9 -15.16 23.00 1.05
CA SER A 9 -15.73 21.67 0.79
C SER A 9 -14.66 20.72 0.24
N VAL A 10 -13.87 21.15 -0.75
CA VAL A 10 -12.77 20.36 -1.33
C VAL A 10 -11.74 19.99 -0.26
N LYS A 11 -11.32 20.96 0.56
CA LYS A 11 -10.39 20.72 1.67
C LYS A 11 -10.93 19.69 2.66
N THR A 12 -12.21 19.79 3.01
CA THR A 12 -12.84 18.89 3.98
C THR A 12 -12.95 17.47 3.43
N VAL A 13 -13.34 17.31 2.17
CA VAL A 13 -13.40 16.01 1.49
C VAL A 13 -12.01 15.39 1.39
N ALA A 14 -11.01 16.17 0.96
CA ALA A 14 -9.62 15.70 0.88
C ALA A 14 -9.09 15.23 2.24
N ALA A 15 -9.37 15.98 3.31
CA ALA A 15 -8.96 15.60 4.65
C ALA A 15 -9.68 14.34 5.16
N ALA A 16 -10.99 14.21 4.90
CA ALA A 16 -11.74 13.02 5.29
C ALA A 16 -11.21 11.77 4.57
N LEU A 17 -10.94 11.86 3.27
CA LEU A 17 -10.34 10.77 2.50
C LEU A 17 -8.95 10.40 3.03
N ALA A 18 -8.08 11.39 3.27
CA ALA A 18 -6.74 11.16 3.80
C ALA A 18 -6.76 10.48 5.18
N ILE A 19 -7.67 10.88 6.09
CA ILE A 19 -7.80 10.24 7.41
C ILE A 19 -8.27 8.79 7.27
N ILE A 20 -9.30 8.53 6.47
CA ILE A 20 -9.85 7.16 6.30
C ILE A 20 -8.80 6.24 5.67
N GLN A 21 -8.15 6.69 4.59
CA GLN A 21 -7.13 5.92 3.89
C GLN A 21 -5.89 5.71 4.75
N GLY A 22 -5.33 6.78 5.32
CA GLY A 22 -4.17 6.69 6.20
C GLY A 22 -4.43 5.77 7.39
N SER A 23 -5.63 5.82 7.99
CA SER A 23 -5.97 4.93 9.12
C SER A 23 -6.05 3.46 8.68
N ALA A 24 -6.68 3.19 7.54
CA ALA A 24 -6.78 1.83 7.00
C ALA A 24 -5.38 1.23 6.72
N TRP A 25 -4.50 2.01 6.09
CA TRP A 25 -3.13 1.58 5.78
C TRP A 25 -2.24 1.49 7.02
N THR A 26 -2.40 2.39 8.00
CA THR A 26 -1.71 2.28 9.29
C THR A 26 -2.05 0.97 9.99
N ILE A 27 -3.35 0.61 10.05
CA ILE A 27 -3.81 -0.62 10.68
C ILE A 27 -3.31 -1.84 9.91
N MET A 28 -3.41 -1.83 8.58
CA MET A 28 -2.95 -2.94 7.74
C MET A 28 -1.45 -3.17 7.90
N SER A 29 -0.66 -2.10 7.82
CA SER A 29 0.80 -2.15 8.00
C SER A 29 1.17 -2.68 9.37
N LEU A 30 0.48 -2.23 10.42
CA LEU A 30 0.68 -2.71 11.78
C LEU A 30 0.37 -4.22 11.92
N ILE A 31 -0.74 -4.69 11.33
CA ILE A 31 -1.08 -6.12 11.31
C ILE A 31 0.03 -6.92 10.61
N CYS A 32 0.51 -6.47 9.46
CA CYS A 32 1.61 -7.12 8.73
C CYS A 32 2.90 -7.17 9.56
N ILE A 33 3.28 -6.07 10.22
CA ILE A 33 4.45 -6.01 11.11
C ILE A 33 4.31 -7.01 12.26
N ILE A 34 3.13 -7.06 12.91
CA ILE A 34 2.87 -7.98 14.01
C ILE A 34 2.94 -9.43 13.53
N LEU A 35 2.32 -9.78 12.41
CA LEU A 35 2.37 -11.13 11.85
C LEU A 35 3.80 -11.54 11.48
N PHE A 36 4.58 -10.63 10.90
CA PHE A 36 5.98 -10.85 10.58
C PHE A 36 6.87 -11.09 11.82
N HIS A 37 6.57 -10.49 12.96
CA HIS A 37 7.38 -10.72 14.17
C HIS A 37 6.85 -11.89 15.02
N SER A 38 5.53 -12.08 15.07
CA SER A 38 4.90 -13.10 15.91
C SER A 38 5.03 -14.52 15.34
N GLN A 39 5.22 -14.65 14.02
CA GLN A 39 5.44 -15.92 13.35
C GLN A 39 4.42 -17.02 13.74
N PRO A 40 3.09 -16.75 13.72
CA PRO A 40 2.10 -17.75 14.08
C PRO A 40 2.19 -18.99 13.18
N VAL A 41 2.17 -20.16 13.81
CA VAL A 41 2.18 -21.45 13.11
C VAL A 41 0.73 -21.91 12.90
N PHE A 42 0.34 -22.11 11.64
CA PHE A 42 -0.96 -22.67 11.29
C PHE A 42 -0.96 -24.19 11.50
N LEU A 43 -1.53 -24.66 12.60
CA LEU A 43 -1.56 -26.08 12.97
C LEU A 43 -2.64 -26.89 12.24
N THR A 44 -3.63 -26.22 11.65
CA THR A 44 -4.76 -26.87 10.96
C THR A 44 -4.67 -26.70 9.45
N ASN A 45 -5.09 -27.73 8.71
CA ASN A 45 -5.24 -27.62 7.27
C ASN A 45 -6.40 -26.66 6.93
N PRO A 46 -6.24 -25.79 5.92
CA PRO A 46 -7.29 -24.86 5.54
C PRO A 46 -8.52 -25.62 5.07
N THR A 47 -9.69 -25.21 5.58
CA THR A 47 -10.99 -25.79 5.26
C THR A 47 -11.70 -25.02 4.15
N SER A 48 -11.32 -23.75 3.95
CA SER A 48 -11.88 -22.88 2.92
C SER A 48 -10.81 -22.32 1.98
N TYR A 49 -11.25 -21.92 0.79
CA TYR A 49 -10.39 -21.24 -0.18
C TYR A 49 -9.75 -19.97 0.41
N MET A 50 -10.50 -19.19 1.20
CA MET A 50 -9.99 -17.96 1.81
C MET A 50 -8.96 -18.22 2.90
N GLU A 51 -9.11 -19.30 3.67
CA GLU A 51 -8.08 -19.73 4.62
C GLU A 51 -6.81 -20.18 3.90
N ASN A 52 -6.94 -20.91 2.78
CA ASN A 52 -5.80 -21.30 1.97
C ASN A 52 -5.10 -20.08 1.38
N LEU A 53 -5.85 -19.14 0.82
CA LEU A 53 -5.34 -17.88 0.27
C LEU A 53 -4.56 -17.09 1.32
N GLY A 54 -5.15 -16.87 2.49
CA GLY A 54 -4.52 -16.16 3.60
C GLY A 54 -3.25 -16.86 4.09
N ARG A 55 -3.28 -18.20 4.17
CA ARG A 55 -2.12 -19.02 4.51
C ARG A 55 -0.98 -18.82 3.50
N VAL A 56 -1.25 -18.88 2.20
CA VAL A 56 -0.21 -18.73 1.18
C VAL A 56 0.35 -17.30 1.16
N ILE A 57 -0.50 -16.26 1.28
CA ILE A 57 -0.05 -14.86 1.42
C ILE A 57 0.87 -14.70 2.64
N TYR A 58 0.48 -15.27 3.77
CA TYR A 58 1.30 -15.26 4.97
C TYR A 58 2.66 -15.92 4.74
N TYR A 59 2.68 -17.12 4.14
CA TYR A 59 3.92 -17.85 3.87
C TYR A 59 4.81 -17.21 2.79
N THR A 60 4.26 -16.28 2.01
CA THR A 60 4.99 -15.58 0.94
C THR A 60 5.58 -14.26 1.41
N PHE A 61 4.83 -13.48 2.19
CA PHE A 61 5.19 -12.09 2.51
C PHE A 61 5.41 -11.82 4.01
N LEU A 62 4.89 -12.67 4.90
CA LEU A 62 4.83 -12.39 6.34
C LEU A 62 5.63 -13.38 7.19
N THR A 63 6.40 -14.28 6.58
CA THR A 63 7.26 -15.22 7.30
C THR A 63 8.53 -15.53 6.53
N ASN A 64 9.60 -15.76 7.28
CA ASN A 64 10.86 -16.23 6.73
C ASN A 64 10.87 -17.76 6.53
N ASN A 65 9.82 -18.45 6.96
CA ASN A 65 9.62 -19.88 6.75
C ASN A 65 8.85 -20.11 5.45
N SER A 66 9.46 -19.79 4.31
CA SER A 66 8.78 -19.93 3.02
C SER A 66 8.40 -21.38 2.71
N ILE A 67 7.18 -21.58 2.21
CA ILE A 67 6.75 -22.87 1.65
C ILE A 67 7.26 -23.11 0.22
N PHE A 68 7.78 -22.05 -0.42
CA PHE A 68 8.33 -22.10 -1.78
C PHE A 68 9.82 -22.43 -1.76
N SER A 69 10.29 -23.02 -2.87
CA SER A 69 11.70 -23.36 -3.00
C SER A 69 12.58 -22.11 -3.08
N ALA A 70 13.83 -22.20 -2.62
CA ALA A 70 14.77 -21.07 -2.69
C ALA A 70 15.00 -20.59 -4.14
N ALA A 71 14.84 -21.47 -5.13
CA ALA A 71 14.96 -21.14 -6.55
C ALA A 71 13.79 -20.26 -7.04
N GLU A 72 12.56 -20.51 -6.59
CA GLU A 72 11.38 -19.69 -6.92
C GLU A 72 11.39 -18.30 -6.26
N MET A 73 12.16 -18.17 -5.17
CA MET A 73 12.30 -16.92 -4.42
C MET A 73 13.54 -16.10 -4.80
N ALA A 74 14.52 -16.69 -5.49
CA ALA A 74 15.80 -16.05 -5.77
C ALA A 74 15.70 -14.80 -6.67
N ASP A 75 14.71 -14.76 -7.56
CA ASP A 75 14.50 -13.65 -8.51
C ASP A 75 13.40 -12.65 -8.07
N ARG A 76 12.88 -12.76 -6.84
CA ARG A 76 11.83 -11.86 -6.35
C ARG A 76 12.41 -10.67 -5.60
N SER A 77 11.90 -9.48 -5.89
CA SER A 77 12.28 -8.24 -5.22
C SER A 77 11.64 -8.13 -3.83
N PHE A 78 10.37 -8.53 -3.69
CA PHE A 78 9.66 -8.60 -2.41
C PHE A 78 9.91 -9.93 -1.69
N THR A 79 11.07 -10.03 -1.06
CA THR A 79 11.28 -11.02 0.01
C THR A 79 10.46 -10.63 1.25
N PRO A 80 10.16 -11.57 2.17
CA PRO A 80 9.44 -11.26 3.42
C PRO A 80 10.09 -10.11 4.23
N ASP A 81 11.43 -10.08 4.30
CA ASP A 81 12.16 -9.01 4.98
C ASP A 81 11.99 -7.65 4.29
N VAL A 82 12.04 -7.62 2.95
CA VAL A 82 11.79 -6.40 2.16
C VAL A 82 10.35 -5.94 2.35
N PHE A 83 9.39 -6.86 2.29
CA PHE A 83 7.97 -6.57 2.54
C PHE A 83 7.76 -5.94 3.93
N ALA A 84 8.35 -6.53 4.98
CA ALA A 84 8.30 -5.97 6.33
C ALA A 84 8.91 -4.55 6.40
N GLY A 85 10.02 -4.32 5.69
CA GLY A 85 10.63 -2.99 5.54
C GLY A 85 9.67 -1.97 4.91
N PHE A 86 8.98 -2.35 3.83
CA PHE A 86 7.96 -1.51 3.21
C PHE A 86 6.80 -1.21 4.17
N MET A 87 6.30 -2.21 4.91
CA MET A 87 5.22 -2.02 5.89
C MET A 87 5.61 -1.05 7.01
N TRP A 88 6.87 -1.08 7.47
CA TRP A 88 7.36 -0.07 8.42
C TRP A 88 7.36 1.34 7.85
N ILE A 89 7.80 1.51 6.60
CA ILE A 89 7.79 2.82 5.93
C ILE A 89 6.36 3.32 5.79
N TYR A 90 5.43 2.47 5.34
CA TYR A 90 4.01 2.79 5.26
C TYR A 90 3.43 3.23 6.60
N PHE A 91 3.67 2.46 7.66
CA PHE A 91 3.18 2.79 9.00
C PHE A 91 3.58 4.20 9.47
N PHE A 92 4.86 4.56 9.36
CA PHE A 92 5.31 5.89 9.77
C PHE A 92 4.82 6.98 8.83
N LEU A 93 4.81 6.72 7.53
CA LEU A 93 4.40 7.68 6.53
C LEU A 93 2.91 8.02 6.67
N ASP A 94 2.05 7.04 6.90
CA ASP A 94 0.62 7.23 7.12
C ASP A 94 0.33 8.00 8.42
N ILE A 95 1.08 7.74 9.50
CA ILE A 95 0.96 8.51 10.74
C ILE A 95 1.29 9.99 10.50
N VAL A 96 2.38 10.28 9.76
CA VAL A 96 2.75 11.65 9.39
C VAL A 96 1.67 12.28 8.48
N TRP A 97 1.12 11.50 7.56
CA TRP A 97 0.07 11.97 6.66
C TRP A 97 -1.24 12.30 7.39
N ILE A 98 -1.68 11.45 8.31
CA ILE A 98 -2.83 11.73 9.19
C ILE A 98 -2.55 12.95 10.07
N GLY A 99 -1.36 13.02 10.68
CA GLY A 99 -0.95 14.14 11.53
C GLY A 99 -0.95 15.49 10.80
N THR A 100 -0.42 15.53 9.57
CA THR A 100 -0.44 16.73 8.72
C THR A 100 -1.85 17.08 8.25
N THR A 101 -2.72 16.08 8.03
CA THR A 101 -4.14 16.28 7.73
C THR A 101 -4.87 16.96 8.89
N ILE A 102 -4.69 16.47 10.11
CA ILE A 102 -5.26 17.07 11.33
C ILE A 102 -4.72 18.49 11.54
N TYR A 103 -3.43 18.70 11.33
CA TYR A 103 -2.81 20.03 11.42
C TYR A 103 -3.42 21.02 10.42
N MET A 104 -3.60 20.60 9.16
CA MET A 104 -4.25 21.39 8.11
C MET A 104 -5.69 21.77 8.48
N LEU A 105 -6.46 20.82 9.04
CA LEU A 105 -7.83 21.08 9.50
C LEU A 105 -7.87 22.07 10.66
N ARG A 106 -6.98 21.93 11.65
CA ARG A 106 -6.96 22.78 12.86
C ARG A 106 -6.48 24.20 12.60
N LYS A 107 -5.36 24.37 11.89
CA LYS A 107 -4.67 25.67 11.81
C LYS A 107 -4.99 26.52 10.59
N ASN A 108 -5.79 26.01 9.63
CA ASN A 108 -6.13 26.67 8.35
C ASN A 108 -5.04 27.62 7.81
N SER A 109 -3.79 27.17 7.89
CA SER A 109 -2.62 27.99 7.59
C SER A 109 -2.02 27.54 6.28
N LYS A 110 -1.43 28.48 5.54
CA LYS A 110 -0.67 28.19 4.31
C LYS A 110 0.37 27.09 4.54
N GLN A 111 1.08 27.13 5.66
CA GLN A 111 2.07 26.12 6.04
C GLN A 111 1.45 24.72 6.20
N GLY A 112 0.29 24.61 6.85
CA GLY A 112 -0.37 23.31 7.02
C GLY A 112 -0.89 22.72 5.73
N ILE A 113 -1.42 23.57 4.85
CA ILE A 113 -1.87 23.18 3.51
C ILE A 113 -0.69 22.71 2.65
N MET A 114 0.43 23.44 2.66
CA MET A 114 1.65 23.06 1.94
C MET A 114 2.24 21.76 2.48
N ALA A 115 2.37 21.62 3.80
CA ALA A 115 2.90 20.41 4.43
C ALA A 115 2.06 19.18 4.08
N TRP A 116 0.73 19.27 4.20
CA TRP A 116 -0.18 18.20 3.80
C TRP A 116 -0.01 17.85 2.32
N SER A 117 0.04 18.84 1.43
CA SER A 117 0.20 18.60 -0.01
C SER A 117 1.51 17.89 -0.34
N TYR A 118 2.63 18.28 0.27
CA TYR A 118 3.91 17.62 0.06
C TYR A 118 3.92 16.19 0.58
N VAL A 119 3.36 15.94 1.77
CA VAL A 119 3.27 14.59 2.32
C VAL A 119 2.38 13.71 1.45
N THR A 120 1.21 14.21 1.02
CA THR A 120 0.33 13.48 0.09
C THR A 120 1.03 13.13 -1.21
N LEU A 121 1.78 14.07 -1.82
CA LEU A 121 2.54 13.80 -3.04
C LEU A 121 3.65 12.75 -2.82
N PHE A 122 4.29 12.76 -1.65
CA PHE A 122 5.31 11.77 -1.31
C PHE A 122 4.71 10.37 -1.08
N VAL A 123 3.59 10.26 -0.35
CA VAL A 123 2.79 9.02 -0.23
C VAL A 123 2.43 8.50 -1.62
N CYS A 124 1.94 9.38 -2.48
CA CYS A 124 1.56 9.07 -3.84
C CYS A 124 2.73 8.52 -4.67
N PHE A 125 3.93 9.10 -4.52
CA PHE A 125 5.13 8.59 -5.18
C PHE A 125 5.55 7.22 -4.64
N TRP A 126 5.47 7.03 -3.32
CA TRP A 126 5.79 5.76 -2.67
C TRP A 126 4.85 4.63 -3.11
N ASP A 127 3.54 4.90 -3.19
CA ASP A 127 2.56 3.94 -3.71
C ASP A 127 2.85 3.52 -5.15
N PHE A 128 3.21 4.48 -6.00
CA PHE A 128 3.59 4.19 -7.37
C PHE A 128 4.83 3.28 -7.44
N LEU A 129 5.84 3.54 -6.60
CA LEU A 129 7.03 2.70 -6.52
C LEU A 129 6.67 1.26 -6.10
N THR A 130 5.88 1.10 -5.02
CA THR A 130 5.40 -0.21 -4.55
C THR A 130 4.63 -0.95 -5.65
N PHE A 131 3.75 -0.25 -6.37
CA PHE A 131 3.00 -0.81 -7.49
C PHE A 131 3.90 -1.33 -8.62
N VAL A 132 4.91 -0.54 -9.02
CA VAL A 132 5.85 -0.95 -10.09
C VAL A 132 6.66 -2.18 -9.68
N ILE A 133 7.15 -2.22 -8.43
CA ILE A 133 7.93 -3.36 -7.94
C ILE A 133 7.05 -4.62 -7.87
N LEU A 134 5.84 -4.53 -7.30
CA LEU A 134 4.91 -5.67 -7.27
C LEU A 134 4.50 -6.13 -8.66
N GLY A 135 4.37 -5.21 -9.62
CA GLY A 135 4.09 -5.52 -11.02
C GLY A 135 5.23 -6.29 -11.69
N ALA A 136 6.48 -5.89 -11.43
CA ALA A 136 7.67 -6.60 -11.92
C ALA A 136 7.79 -8.00 -11.31
N ASP A 137 7.54 -8.14 -10.00
CA ASP A 137 7.55 -9.45 -9.33
C ASP A 137 6.43 -10.36 -9.83
N TYR A 138 5.26 -9.81 -10.16
CA TYR A 138 4.18 -10.57 -10.78
C TYR A 138 4.56 -11.09 -12.17
N ASP A 139 5.15 -10.25 -13.02
CA ASP A 139 5.60 -10.63 -14.36
C ASP A 139 6.70 -11.70 -14.30
N ASN A 140 7.68 -11.53 -13.39
CA ASN A 140 8.72 -12.53 -13.15
C ASN A 140 8.15 -13.87 -12.66
N CYS A 141 7.12 -13.84 -11.82
CA CYS A 141 6.43 -15.04 -11.35
C CYS A 141 5.75 -15.79 -12.51
N LEU A 142 5.06 -15.07 -13.39
CA LEU A 142 4.42 -15.65 -14.59
C LEU A 142 5.44 -16.22 -15.57
N TYR A 143 6.55 -15.52 -15.80
CA TYR A 143 7.61 -15.98 -16.70
C TYR A 143 8.19 -17.33 -16.24
N HIS A 144 8.47 -17.47 -14.94
CA HIS A 144 8.96 -18.73 -14.38
C HIS A 144 7.92 -19.85 -14.46
N SER A 145 6.66 -19.53 -14.17
CA SER A 145 5.57 -20.50 -14.24
C SER A 145 5.33 -21.05 -15.66
N GLY A 146 5.58 -20.26 -16.70
CA GLY A 146 5.46 -20.70 -18.10
C GLY A 146 6.61 -21.61 -18.58
N SER A 147 7.69 -21.71 -17.80
CA SER A 147 8.91 -22.46 -18.17
C SER A 147 8.98 -23.87 -17.55
N THR A 148 8.12 -24.17 -16.56
CA THR A 148 8.02 -25.50 -15.92
C THR A 148 7.19 -26.47 -16.78
N TRP A 149 7.50 -27.77 -16.68
CA TRP A 149 6.86 -28.79 -17.53
C TRP A 149 5.37 -28.93 -17.21
N TRP A 150 4.55 -29.05 -18.26
CA TRP A 150 3.09 -29.05 -18.40
C TRP A 150 2.17 -29.59 -17.28
N SER A 151 2.66 -30.31 -16.28
CA SER A 151 1.83 -30.81 -15.16
C SER A 151 1.73 -29.84 -13.98
N ASP A 152 2.69 -28.93 -13.79
CA ASP A 152 2.75 -28.01 -12.63
C ASP A 152 2.44 -26.54 -12.99
N VAL A 153 2.31 -26.21 -14.28
CA VAL A 153 2.07 -24.85 -14.79
C VAL A 153 0.76 -24.26 -14.27
N ILE A 154 -0.32 -25.06 -14.22
CA ILE A 154 -1.64 -24.59 -13.77
C ILE A 154 -1.63 -24.27 -12.27
N THR A 155 -0.86 -25.01 -11.48
CA THR A 155 -0.73 -24.79 -10.04
C THR A 155 0.13 -23.57 -9.73
N ASP A 156 1.22 -23.36 -10.47
CA ASP A 156 2.14 -22.24 -10.24
C ASP A 156 1.57 -20.89 -10.71
N GLU A 157 0.90 -20.84 -11.87
CA GLU A 157 0.18 -19.64 -12.32
C GLU A 157 -0.94 -19.29 -11.33
N GLY A 158 -1.62 -20.32 -10.81
CA GLY A 158 -2.62 -20.20 -9.77
C GLY A 158 -2.05 -19.57 -8.49
N VAL A 159 -0.82 -19.90 -8.10
CA VAL A 159 -0.16 -19.26 -6.95
C VAL A 159 0.16 -17.80 -7.25
N CYS A 160 0.79 -17.49 -8.38
CA CYS A 160 1.11 -16.10 -8.75
C CYS A 160 -0.17 -15.22 -8.79
N ALA A 161 -1.23 -15.72 -9.42
CA ALA A 161 -2.50 -15.02 -9.57
C ALA A 161 -3.29 -14.92 -8.25
N ASN A 162 -3.17 -15.87 -7.33
CA ASN A 162 -3.92 -15.83 -6.07
C ASN A 162 -3.14 -15.17 -4.93
N VAL A 163 -1.83 -14.99 -5.05
CA VAL A 163 -1.00 -14.47 -3.96
C VAL A 163 -0.50 -13.07 -4.25
N ILE A 164 0.14 -12.88 -5.40
CA ILE A 164 0.72 -11.59 -5.77
C ILE A 164 -0.38 -10.66 -6.26
N LEU A 165 -1.32 -11.17 -7.07
CA LEU A 165 -2.39 -10.35 -7.64
C LEU A 165 -3.26 -9.67 -6.56
N PRO A 166 -3.70 -10.32 -5.46
CA PRO A 166 -4.49 -9.61 -4.44
C PRO A 166 -3.69 -8.53 -3.72
N VAL A 167 -2.42 -8.78 -3.40
CA VAL A 167 -1.54 -7.78 -2.78
C VAL A 167 -1.31 -6.61 -3.74
N PHE A 168 -1.07 -6.93 -5.02
CA PHE A 168 -1.00 -5.97 -6.11
C PHE A 168 -2.30 -5.19 -6.28
N PHE A 169 -3.47 -5.82 -6.18
CA PHE A 169 -4.78 -5.16 -6.26
C PHE A 169 -5.08 -4.31 -5.03
N ILE A 170 -4.60 -4.67 -3.85
CA ILE A 170 -4.72 -3.84 -2.65
C ILE A 170 -3.84 -2.59 -2.81
N ALA A 171 -2.59 -2.77 -3.27
CA ALA A 171 -1.71 -1.66 -3.65
C ALA A 171 -2.30 -0.81 -4.80
N ALA A 172 -2.91 -1.44 -5.81
CA ALA A 172 -3.51 -0.80 -6.97
C ALA A 172 -4.90 -0.21 -6.70
N LYS A 173 -5.64 -0.64 -5.67
CA LYS A 173 -6.78 0.14 -5.16
C LYS A 173 -6.31 1.49 -4.63
N GLY A 174 -5.07 1.54 -4.13
CA GLY A 174 -4.33 2.79 -3.95
C GLY A 174 -4.19 3.60 -5.24
N PHE A 175 -4.10 3.01 -6.43
CA PHE A 175 -3.91 3.70 -7.72
C PHE A 175 -5.06 4.63 -8.13
N VAL A 176 -6.33 4.20 -7.99
CA VAL A 176 -7.47 5.09 -8.29
C VAL A 176 -7.50 6.24 -7.27
N LEU A 177 -7.25 5.92 -6.00
CA LEU A 177 -7.19 6.89 -4.92
C LEU A 177 -5.97 7.81 -5.04
N TRP A 178 -4.88 7.35 -5.66
CA TRP A 178 -3.66 8.08 -5.94
C TRP A 178 -3.91 9.21 -6.94
N VAL A 179 -4.57 8.91 -8.05
CA VAL A 179 -4.94 9.96 -9.03
C VAL A 179 -5.84 11.01 -8.36
N VAL A 180 -6.82 10.57 -7.55
CA VAL A 180 -7.67 11.48 -6.78
C VAL A 180 -6.85 12.31 -5.79
N ASN A 181 -5.93 11.69 -5.05
CA ASN A 181 -5.09 12.35 -4.06
C ASN A 181 -4.11 13.34 -4.70
N ILE A 182 -3.53 13.02 -5.87
CA ILE A 182 -2.70 13.94 -6.65
C ILE A 182 -3.53 15.15 -7.08
N VAL A 183 -4.70 14.92 -7.68
CA VAL A 183 -5.56 16.01 -8.14
C VAL A 183 -5.96 16.90 -6.98
N LEU A 184 -6.40 16.32 -5.85
CA LEU A 184 -6.74 17.06 -4.64
C LEU A 184 -5.54 17.81 -4.06
N ALA A 185 -4.36 17.18 -4.00
CA ALA A 185 -3.12 17.81 -3.54
C ALA A 185 -2.74 19.01 -4.42
N LEU A 186 -2.83 18.89 -5.74
CA LEU A 186 -2.52 19.97 -6.67
C LEU A 186 -3.53 21.13 -6.57
N LEU A 187 -4.82 20.82 -6.45
CA LEU A 187 -5.87 21.83 -6.24
C LEU A 187 -5.62 22.59 -4.93
N VAL A 188 -5.46 21.87 -3.83
CA VAL A 188 -5.21 22.43 -2.50
C VAL A 188 -3.89 23.21 -2.43
N LEU A 189 -2.83 22.74 -3.13
CA LEU A 189 -1.57 23.45 -3.23
C LEU A 189 -1.69 24.75 -4.03
N ARG A 190 -2.47 24.75 -5.12
CA ARG A 190 -2.76 25.97 -5.89
C ARG A 190 -3.46 27.02 -5.03
N GLU A 191 -4.40 26.60 -4.19
CA GLU A 191 -5.06 27.50 -3.23
C GLU A 191 -4.06 28.11 -2.23
N SER A 192 -3.12 27.30 -1.72
CA SER A 192 -2.10 27.79 -0.79
C SER A 192 -1.22 28.91 -1.37
N LYS A 193 -1.02 28.93 -2.71
CA LYS A 193 -0.26 29.98 -3.40
C LYS A 193 -1.04 31.28 -3.51
N GLN A 194 -2.38 31.20 -3.62
CA GLN A 194 -3.26 32.37 -3.70
C GLN A 194 -3.48 33.05 -2.35
N MET A 195 -3.24 32.33 -1.25
CA MET A 195 -3.13 32.93 0.08
C MET A 195 -1.80 33.73 0.16
N THR A 196 -1.81 34.96 -0.34
CA THR A 196 -0.83 35.99 0.02
C THR A 196 -0.96 36.30 1.50
N THR A 197 0.18 36.27 2.19
CA THR A 197 0.37 36.53 3.63
C THR A 197 -0.39 37.73 4.14
#